data_AF-A0A8S7UCH2-F1
#
_entry.id   AF-A0A8S7UCH2-F1
#
_cell.length_a   1.000
_cell.length_b   1.000
_cell.length_c   1.000
_cell.angle_alpha   90.00
_cell.angle_beta   90.00
_cell.angle_gamma   90.00
#
_symmetry.space_group_name_H-M   'P 1'
#
loop_
_entity.id
_entity.type
_entity.pdbx_description
1 polymer ?
#
loop_
_entity_poly.entity_id
_entity_poly.type
_entity_poly.pdbx_seq_one_letter_code
_entity_poly.pdbx_strand_id
1 'polypeptide(L)'
;EQQAGQHVADAQQIKSDCETLADNVQQNAEAVAKDKKQVAQLASSATQDAARAEQAVKDADTIVKKAVDKLGEAATLTGEAKASAEAAAKSEQNAKQHKDEAQRIVDDLKGSNASTTEKGLVQLCSDTDNDSEELAATPKAVKTVMDETKTKAPLDSPAFTGTPTTPTPPDDAVGLEMANVAFVRKLLAALVDSSPEALDTLNELAAALGNDPNFATTIMNALAGKQPLSDVLTAISNLEERADNLLCFNQDGNASLSPLS
;
A
#
# COMPACT_ATOMS: atom_id res chain seq x y z
N GLU A 1 33.86 -162.20 -0.47
CA GLU A 1 34.21 -161.13 0.48
C GLU A 1 34.75 -159.86 -0.19
N GLN A 2 35.43 -159.93 -1.34
CA GLN A 2 36.05 -158.76 -1.99
C GLN A 2 35.06 -157.73 -2.60
N GLN A 3 33.93 -158.17 -3.19
CA GLN A 3 32.89 -157.27 -3.75
C GLN A 3 32.05 -156.55 -2.68
N ALA A 4 31.79 -157.18 -1.52
CA ALA A 4 31.03 -156.56 -0.44
C ALA A 4 31.80 -155.43 0.26
N GLY A 5 33.12 -155.57 0.42
CA GLY A 5 33.99 -154.50 0.93
C GLY A 5 34.08 -153.29 0.00
N GLN A 6 33.98 -153.51 -1.32
CA GLN A 6 34.00 -152.46 -2.33
C GLN A 6 32.68 -151.67 -2.37
N HIS A 7 31.53 -152.35 -2.25
CA HIS A 7 30.23 -151.68 -2.09
C HIS A 7 30.10 -150.90 -0.78
N VAL A 8 30.75 -151.36 0.31
CA VAL A 8 30.81 -150.62 1.58
C VAL A 8 31.71 -149.39 1.46
N ALA A 9 32.85 -149.49 0.76
CA ALA A 9 33.74 -148.36 0.49
C ALA A 9 33.08 -147.30 -0.41
N ASP A 10 32.39 -147.71 -1.48
CA ASP A 10 31.64 -146.80 -2.37
C ASP A 10 30.47 -146.14 -1.63
N ALA A 11 29.75 -146.88 -0.78
CA ALA A 11 28.69 -146.30 0.06
C ALA A 11 29.23 -145.31 1.10
N GLN A 12 30.43 -145.55 1.66
CA GLN A 12 31.11 -144.61 2.56
C GLN A 12 31.61 -143.37 1.80
N GLN A 13 32.12 -143.54 0.58
CA GLN A 13 32.54 -142.42 -0.28
C GLN A 13 31.35 -141.56 -0.70
N ILE A 14 30.24 -142.17 -1.16
CA ILE A 14 29.00 -141.46 -1.50
C ILE A 14 28.45 -140.72 -0.28
N LYS A 15 28.50 -141.33 0.91
CA LYS A 15 28.10 -140.64 2.15
C LYS A 15 28.98 -139.41 2.41
N SER A 16 30.30 -139.53 2.28
CA SER A 16 31.25 -138.41 2.43
C SER A 16 31.03 -137.32 1.38
N ASP A 17 30.78 -137.68 0.13
CA ASP A 17 30.51 -136.74 -0.96
C ASP A 17 29.16 -136.03 -0.76
N CYS A 18 28.14 -136.75 -0.27
CA CYS A 18 26.85 -136.16 0.10
C CYS A 18 26.95 -135.23 1.31
N GLU A 19 27.75 -135.57 2.32
CA GLU A 19 28.04 -134.70 3.48
C GLU A 19 28.77 -133.43 3.01
N THR A 20 29.78 -133.57 2.15
CA THR A 20 30.51 -132.43 1.54
C THR A 20 29.59 -131.55 0.70
N LEU A 21 28.69 -132.15 -0.09
CA LEU A 21 27.70 -131.41 -0.88
C LEU A 21 26.71 -130.67 0.03
N ALA A 22 26.25 -131.30 1.12
CA ALA A 22 25.35 -130.68 2.08
C ALA A 22 26.00 -129.46 2.76
N ASP A 23 27.27 -129.59 3.18
CA ASP A 23 28.05 -128.49 3.76
C ASP A 23 28.24 -127.34 2.76
N ASN A 24 28.56 -127.66 1.50
CA ASN A 24 28.68 -126.66 0.43
C ASN A 24 27.34 -125.96 0.14
N VAL A 25 26.23 -126.70 0.12
CA VAL A 25 24.88 -126.12 -0.06
C VAL A 25 24.52 -125.21 1.13
N GLN A 26 24.85 -125.62 2.35
CA GLN A 26 24.63 -124.82 3.55
C GLN A 26 25.47 -123.53 3.55
N GLN A 27 26.77 -123.61 3.23
CA GLN A 27 27.64 -122.43 3.10
C GLN A 27 27.13 -121.48 2.01
N ASN A 28 26.71 -122.01 0.85
CA ASN A 28 26.13 -121.20 -0.21
C ASN A 28 24.82 -120.54 0.22
N ALA A 29 23.95 -121.25 0.96
CA ALA A 29 22.72 -120.68 1.49
C ALA A 29 23.00 -119.55 2.49
N GLU A 30 24.01 -119.70 3.35
CA GLU A 30 24.46 -118.67 4.29
C GLU A 30 25.08 -117.46 3.58
N ALA A 31 25.90 -117.69 2.54
CA ALA A 31 26.47 -116.65 1.70
C ALA A 31 25.37 -115.84 0.99
N VAL A 32 24.40 -116.52 0.36
CA VAL A 32 23.23 -115.88 -0.27
C VAL A 32 22.40 -115.10 0.75
N ALA A 33 22.22 -115.62 1.98
CA ALA A 33 21.52 -114.90 3.03
C ALA A 33 22.27 -113.62 3.47
N LYS A 34 23.60 -113.67 3.51
CA LYS A 34 24.46 -112.50 3.79
C LYS A 34 24.40 -111.47 2.67
N ASP A 35 24.53 -111.91 1.43
CA ASP A 35 24.43 -111.05 0.24
C ASP A 35 23.05 -110.40 0.16
N LYS A 36 21.98 -111.14 0.44
CA LYS A 36 20.61 -110.60 0.52
C LYS A 36 20.50 -109.47 1.56
N LYS A 37 21.14 -109.62 2.73
CA LYS A 37 21.21 -108.54 3.74
C LYS A 37 22.01 -107.34 3.24
N GLN A 38 23.15 -107.55 2.60
CA GLN A 38 23.94 -106.46 2.01
C GLN A 38 23.19 -105.72 0.90
N VAL A 39 22.52 -106.45 0.00
CA VAL A 39 21.69 -105.87 -1.06
C VAL A 39 20.56 -105.03 -0.46
N ALA A 40 19.90 -105.51 0.60
CA ALA A 40 18.87 -104.73 1.29
C ALA A 40 19.43 -103.45 1.94
N GLN A 41 20.63 -103.51 2.54
CA GLN A 41 21.32 -102.34 3.10
C GLN A 41 21.70 -101.33 2.00
N LEU A 42 22.26 -101.79 0.89
CA LEU A 42 22.61 -100.95 -0.27
C LEU A 42 21.39 -100.30 -0.90
N ALA A 43 20.27 -101.02 -1.00
CA ALA A 43 19.01 -100.46 -1.49
C ALA A 43 18.48 -99.36 -0.55
N SER A 44 18.61 -99.56 0.77
CA SER A 44 18.23 -98.55 1.76
C SER A 44 19.12 -97.30 1.69
N SER A 45 20.44 -97.47 1.55
CA SER A 45 21.35 -96.33 1.41
C SER A 45 21.13 -95.58 0.11
N ALA A 46 20.94 -96.28 -1.01
CA ALA A 46 20.64 -95.66 -2.30
C ALA A 46 19.33 -94.83 -2.26
N THR A 47 18.31 -95.34 -1.56
CA THR A 47 17.06 -94.60 -1.36
C THR A 47 17.27 -93.33 -0.52
N GLN A 48 18.09 -93.42 0.54
CA GLN A 48 18.41 -92.27 1.38
C GLN A 48 19.23 -91.22 0.62
N ASP A 49 20.18 -91.64 -0.22
CA ASP A 49 21.00 -90.74 -1.03
C ASP A 49 20.17 -90.07 -2.12
N ALA A 50 19.23 -90.78 -2.75
CA ALA A 50 18.27 -90.18 -3.68
C ALA A 50 17.41 -89.11 -2.97
N ALA A 51 16.89 -89.39 -1.77
CA ALA A 51 16.13 -88.42 -1.00
C ALA A 51 16.96 -87.19 -0.59
N ARG A 52 18.25 -87.37 -0.24
CA ARG A 52 19.18 -86.26 0.03
C ARG A 52 19.45 -85.43 -1.22
N ALA A 53 19.62 -86.07 -2.38
CA ALA A 53 19.82 -85.39 -3.66
C ALA A 53 18.58 -84.55 -4.03
N GLU A 54 17.38 -85.11 -3.88
CA GLU A 54 16.13 -84.36 -4.10
C GLU A 54 16.00 -83.16 -3.16
N GLN A 55 16.36 -83.30 -1.88
CA GLN A 55 16.33 -82.18 -0.95
C GLN A 55 17.36 -81.11 -1.30
N ALA A 56 18.58 -81.51 -1.70
CA ALA A 56 19.62 -80.58 -2.12
C ALA A 56 19.20 -79.77 -3.36
N VAL A 57 18.46 -80.38 -4.30
CA VAL A 57 17.88 -79.66 -5.45
C VAL A 57 16.85 -78.63 -5.00
N LYS A 58 15.95 -78.96 -4.06
CA LYS A 58 14.96 -78.01 -3.52
C LYS A 58 15.61 -76.83 -2.79
N ASP A 59 16.68 -77.10 -2.04
CA ASP A 59 17.45 -76.07 -1.34
C ASP A 59 18.16 -75.16 -2.35
N ALA A 60 18.74 -75.74 -3.41
CA ALA A 60 19.35 -74.99 -4.51
C ALA A 60 18.34 -74.08 -5.22
N ASP A 61 17.15 -74.58 -5.56
CA ASP A 61 16.07 -73.77 -6.15
C ASP A 61 15.67 -72.61 -5.25
N THR A 62 15.59 -72.85 -3.94
CA THR A 62 15.27 -71.81 -2.95
C THR A 62 16.36 -70.73 -2.89
N ILE A 63 17.63 -71.12 -2.96
CA ILE A 63 18.76 -70.19 -2.99
C ILE A 63 18.76 -69.36 -4.28
N VAL A 64 18.53 -70.01 -5.43
CA VAL A 64 18.43 -69.34 -6.73
C VAL A 64 17.29 -68.32 -6.71
N LYS A 65 16.12 -68.70 -6.19
CA LYS A 65 14.97 -67.78 -6.08
C LYS A 65 15.31 -66.55 -5.22
N LYS A 66 15.90 -66.75 -4.04
CA LYS A 66 16.37 -65.63 -3.18
C LYS A 66 17.41 -64.74 -3.87
N ALA A 67 18.29 -65.33 -4.68
CA ALA A 67 19.29 -64.57 -5.43
C ALA A 67 18.65 -63.73 -6.54
N VAL A 68 17.66 -64.30 -7.25
CA VAL A 68 16.87 -63.58 -8.27
C VAL A 68 16.08 -62.42 -7.63
N ASP A 69 15.44 -62.64 -6.49
CA ASP A 69 14.70 -61.60 -5.76
C ASP A 69 15.63 -60.44 -5.37
N LYS A 70 16.82 -60.74 -4.81
CA LYS A 70 17.83 -59.73 -4.48
C LYS A 70 18.36 -58.96 -5.69
N LEU A 71 18.48 -59.61 -6.85
CA LEU A 71 18.84 -58.92 -8.10
C LEU A 71 17.74 -57.94 -8.53
N GLY A 72 16.47 -58.29 -8.32
CA GLY A 72 15.32 -57.40 -8.53
C GLY A 72 15.34 -56.18 -7.61
N GLU A 73 15.61 -56.38 -6.31
CA GLU A 73 15.78 -55.29 -5.34
C GLU A 73 16.96 -54.37 -5.73
N ALA A 74 18.11 -54.93 -6.10
CA ALA A 74 19.28 -54.16 -6.53
C ALA A 74 19.01 -53.34 -7.81
N ALA A 75 18.27 -53.91 -8.77
CA ALA A 75 17.86 -53.19 -9.97
C ALA A 75 16.92 -52.02 -9.63
N THR A 76 16.01 -52.22 -8.67
CA THR A 76 15.09 -51.18 -8.19
C THR A 76 15.86 -50.03 -7.54
N LEU A 77 16.76 -50.33 -6.60
CA LEU A 77 17.62 -49.35 -5.94
C LEU A 77 18.50 -48.58 -6.94
N THR A 78 18.99 -49.26 -7.99
CA THR A 78 19.76 -48.61 -9.06
C THR A 78 18.90 -47.61 -9.85
N GLY A 79 17.64 -47.96 -10.11
CA GLY A 79 16.67 -47.06 -10.75
C GLY A 79 16.37 -45.83 -9.89
N GLU A 80 16.14 -46.03 -8.59
CA GLU A 80 15.90 -44.95 -7.62
C GLU A 80 17.11 -44.02 -7.48
N ALA A 81 18.33 -44.58 -7.41
CA ALA A 81 19.57 -43.80 -7.35
C ALA A 81 19.75 -42.95 -8.62
N LYS A 82 19.44 -43.50 -9.80
CA LYS A 82 19.48 -42.77 -11.06
C LYS A 82 18.46 -41.61 -11.06
N ALA A 83 17.22 -41.87 -10.66
CA ALA A 83 16.19 -40.84 -10.57
C ALA A 83 16.58 -39.74 -9.57
N SER A 84 17.17 -40.11 -8.43
CA SER A 84 17.67 -39.16 -7.44
C SER A 84 18.82 -38.31 -7.98
N ALA A 85 19.73 -38.89 -8.77
CA ALA A 85 20.82 -38.15 -9.41
C ALA A 85 20.30 -37.16 -10.47
N GLU A 86 19.31 -37.58 -11.28
CA GLU A 86 18.65 -36.70 -12.26
C GLU A 86 17.92 -35.54 -11.58
N ALA A 87 17.24 -35.81 -10.46
CA ALA A 87 16.58 -34.77 -9.65
C ALA A 87 17.59 -33.77 -9.07
N ALA A 88 18.73 -34.25 -8.55
CA ALA A 88 19.81 -33.40 -8.05
C ALA A 88 20.39 -32.51 -9.15
N ALA A 89 20.65 -33.07 -10.34
CA ALA A 89 21.15 -32.31 -11.49
C ALA A 89 20.16 -31.22 -11.94
N LYS A 90 18.85 -31.53 -11.97
CA LYS A 90 17.82 -30.54 -12.29
C LYS A 90 17.72 -29.45 -11.21
N SER A 91 17.84 -29.81 -9.93
CA SER A 91 17.87 -28.83 -8.84
C SER A 91 19.07 -27.89 -8.95
N GLU A 92 20.24 -28.41 -9.33
CA GLU A 92 21.44 -27.61 -9.56
C GLU A 92 21.25 -26.64 -10.74
N GLN A 93 20.65 -27.11 -11.84
CA GLN A 93 20.34 -26.26 -13.00
C GLN A 93 19.36 -25.13 -12.62
N ASN A 94 18.31 -25.43 -11.87
CA ASN A 94 17.37 -24.43 -11.40
C ASN A 94 18.05 -23.39 -10.49
N ALA A 95 18.94 -23.83 -9.59
CA ALA A 95 19.69 -22.92 -8.74
C ALA A 95 20.61 -21.98 -9.55
N LYS A 96 21.25 -22.49 -10.61
CA LYS A 96 22.03 -21.66 -11.55
C LYS A 96 21.16 -20.65 -12.27
N GLN A 97 20.00 -21.08 -12.79
CA GLN A 97 19.06 -20.19 -13.45
C GLN A 97 18.58 -19.06 -12.53
N HIS A 98 18.21 -19.36 -11.29
CA HIS A 98 17.77 -18.33 -10.33
C HIS A 98 18.89 -17.34 -9.98
N LYS A 99 20.14 -17.81 -9.88
CA LYS A 99 21.29 -16.94 -9.69
C LYS A 99 21.50 -16.01 -10.88
N ASP A 100 21.43 -16.54 -12.10
CA ASP A 100 21.62 -15.76 -13.33
C ASP A 100 20.48 -14.74 -13.51
N GLU A 101 19.24 -15.11 -13.18
CA GLU A 101 18.09 -14.20 -13.22
C GLU A 101 18.21 -13.08 -12.17
N ALA A 102 18.64 -13.40 -10.95
CA ALA A 102 18.92 -12.40 -9.93
C ALA A 102 20.03 -11.43 -10.36
N GLN A 103 21.12 -11.94 -10.94
CA GLN A 103 22.19 -11.10 -11.46
C GLN A 103 21.69 -10.19 -12.58
N ARG A 104 20.89 -10.72 -13.50
CA ARG A 104 20.28 -9.94 -14.59
C ARG A 104 19.39 -8.83 -14.06
N ILE A 105 18.60 -9.07 -13.01
CA ILE A 105 17.80 -8.02 -12.37
C ILE A 105 18.70 -6.91 -11.82
N VAL A 106 19.81 -7.26 -11.16
CA VAL A 106 20.77 -6.29 -10.64
C VAL A 106 21.41 -5.47 -11.77
N ASP A 107 21.80 -6.14 -12.86
CA ASP A 107 22.41 -5.51 -14.03
C ASP A 107 21.41 -4.61 -14.80
N ASP A 108 20.15 -5.04 -14.93
CA ASP A 108 19.06 -4.26 -15.55
C ASP A 108 18.70 -3.03 -14.71
N LEU A 109 18.84 -3.11 -13.38
CA LEU A 109 18.75 -1.96 -12.46
C LEU A 109 20.06 -1.14 -12.41
N LYS A 110 21.06 -1.50 -13.24
CA LYS A 110 22.36 -0.83 -13.41
C LYS A 110 23.22 -0.70 -12.14
N GLY A 111 22.78 -1.27 -11.01
CA GLY A 111 23.38 -1.01 -9.70
C GLY A 111 23.48 0.48 -9.31
N SER A 112 22.78 1.37 -10.03
CA SER A 112 22.85 2.83 -9.90
C SER A 112 21.50 3.42 -9.55
N ASN A 113 21.48 4.71 -9.20
CA ASN A 113 20.25 5.40 -8.88
C ASN A 113 19.32 5.46 -10.10
N ALA A 114 18.00 5.34 -9.88
CA ALA A 114 17.03 5.52 -10.95
C ALA A 114 16.97 6.99 -11.38
N SER A 115 16.51 7.22 -12.62
CA SER A 115 16.22 8.55 -13.14
C SER A 115 14.86 8.56 -13.83
N THR A 116 14.45 9.72 -14.35
CA THR A 116 13.21 9.83 -15.15
C THR A 116 13.31 9.16 -16.53
N THR A 117 14.51 8.80 -16.97
CA THR A 117 14.76 8.18 -18.28
C THR A 117 15.34 6.77 -18.17
N GLU A 118 15.88 6.39 -17.01
CA GLU A 118 16.54 5.11 -16.79
C GLU A 118 16.06 4.45 -15.50
N LYS A 119 15.88 3.13 -15.52
CA LYS A 119 15.57 2.36 -14.32
C LYS A 119 16.79 2.28 -13.41
N GLY A 120 16.54 2.17 -12.11
CA GLY A 120 17.56 1.97 -11.08
C GLY A 120 16.95 1.79 -9.70
N LEU A 121 17.76 1.95 -8.65
CA LEU A 121 17.33 1.93 -7.25
C LEU A 121 17.04 3.36 -6.76
N VAL A 122 16.05 3.54 -5.89
CA VAL A 122 15.72 4.85 -5.31
C VAL A 122 15.65 4.72 -3.80
N GLN A 123 16.34 5.62 -3.09
CA GLN A 123 16.22 5.74 -1.65
C GLN A 123 15.01 6.61 -1.28
N LEU A 124 14.30 6.23 -0.23
CA LEU A 124 13.12 6.94 0.24
C LEU A 124 13.51 7.96 1.30
N CYS A 125 13.04 9.20 1.15
CA CYS A 125 13.24 10.28 2.12
C CYS A 125 11.89 10.74 2.68
N SER A 126 11.85 10.98 4.00
CA SER A 126 10.65 11.46 4.70
C SER A 126 10.78 12.89 5.23
N ASP A 127 11.87 13.57 4.91
CA ASP A 127 12.05 14.99 5.22
C ASP A 127 11.13 15.83 4.31
N THR A 128 10.60 16.93 4.85
CA THR A 128 9.61 17.77 4.15
C THR A 128 10.24 18.87 3.30
N ASP A 129 11.54 19.05 3.42
CA ASP A 129 12.36 20.09 2.80
C ASP A 129 13.57 19.52 2.04
N ASN A 130 13.60 18.21 1.80
CA ASN A 130 14.66 17.57 1.02
C ASN A 130 14.64 18.06 -0.44
N ASP A 131 15.75 18.64 -0.89
CA ASP A 131 15.95 19.20 -2.23
C ASP A 131 16.69 18.24 -3.19
N SER A 132 17.06 17.04 -2.74
CA SER A 132 17.71 16.04 -3.59
C SER A 132 16.79 15.50 -4.68
N GLU A 133 17.27 15.52 -5.93
CA GLU A 133 16.60 14.91 -7.09
C GLU A 133 16.79 13.38 -7.18
N GLU A 134 17.61 12.78 -6.31
CA GLU A 134 17.93 11.34 -6.33
C GLU A 134 17.05 10.52 -5.36
N LEU A 135 16.36 11.19 -4.43
CA LEU A 135 15.55 10.56 -3.39
C LEU A 135 14.06 10.71 -3.71
N ALA A 136 13.29 9.65 -3.50
CA ALA A 136 11.83 9.72 -3.61
C ALA A 136 11.19 10.11 -2.28
N ALA A 137 10.31 11.10 -2.31
CA ALA A 137 9.50 11.49 -1.17
C ALA A 137 8.55 10.36 -0.74
N THR A 138 8.45 10.10 0.56
CA THR A 138 7.47 9.15 1.10
C THR A 138 6.07 9.77 1.20
N PRO A 139 5.00 8.94 1.24
CA PRO A 139 3.65 9.43 1.55
C PRO A 139 3.55 10.21 2.86
N LYS A 140 4.44 9.94 3.83
CA LYS A 140 4.53 10.70 5.09
C LYS A 140 4.95 12.15 4.84
N ALA A 141 6.03 12.38 4.09
CA ALA A 141 6.48 13.74 3.75
C ALA A 141 5.42 14.50 2.95
N VAL A 142 4.87 13.87 1.90
CA VAL A 142 3.82 14.47 1.05
C VAL A 142 2.59 14.85 1.87
N LYS A 143 2.16 13.98 2.80
CA LYS A 143 1.03 14.28 3.68
C LYS A 143 1.31 15.50 4.55
N THR A 144 2.48 15.58 5.19
CA THR A 144 2.84 16.71 6.05
C THR A 144 2.83 18.02 5.26
N VAL A 145 3.46 18.05 4.08
CA VAL A 145 3.48 19.23 3.20
C VAL A 145 2.06 19.60 2.75
N MET A 146 1.24 18.63 2.39
CA MET A 146 -0.14 18.88 1.97
C MET A 146 -1.01 19.42 3.11
N ASP A 147 -0.85 18.89 4.32
CA ASP A 147 -1.58 19.36 5.49
C ASP A 147 -1.13 20.77 5.90
N GLU A 148 0.16 21.11 5.80
CA GLU A 148 0.61 22.49 5.95
C GLU A 148 0.06 23.40 4.85
N THR A 149 0.07 22.97 3.59
CA THR A 149 -0.39 23.77 2.44
C THR A 149 -1.87 24.13 2.59
N LYS A 150 -2.69 23.23 3.13
CA LYS A 150 -4.11 23.50 3.44
C LYS A 150 -4.32 24.59 4.50
N THR A 151 -3.30 24.96 5.28
CA THR A 151 -3.38 26.05 6.26
C THR A 151 -3.02 27.42 5.67
N LYS A 152 -2.42 27.46 4.48
CA LYS A 152 -2.04 28.72 3.82
C LYS A 152 -3.25 29.31 3.11
N ALA A 153 -3.29 30.64 2.99
CA ALA A 153 -4.31 31.34 2.22
C ALA A 153 -4.05 31.17 0.70
N PRO A 154 -5.09 31.21 -0.16
CA PRO A 154 -4.93 31.25 -1.61
C PRO A 154 -4.04 32.43 -2.04
N LEU A 155 -3.24 32.24 -3.08
CA LEU A 155 -2.40 33.32 -3.63
C LEU A 155 -3.26 34.41 -4.28
N ASP A 156 -4.27 34.00 -5.04
CA ASP A 156 -5.18 34.92 -5.73
C ASP A 156 -6.39 35.24 -4.85
N SER A 157 -6.54 36.53 -4.53
CA SER A 157 -7.69 37.07 -3.78
C SER A 157 -8.01 36.30 -2.49
N PRO A 158 -7.06 36.17 -1.54
CA PRO A 158 -7.32 35.50 -0.28
C PRO A 158 -8.44 36.19 0.50
N ALA A 159 -9.37 35.40 1.04
CA ALA A 159 -10.31 35.88 2.04
C ALA A 159 -9.64 35.84 3.42
N PHE A 160 -9.36 37.01 4.00
CA PHE A 160 -8.86 37.11 5.37
C PHE A 160 -10.01 36.99 6.38
N THR A 161 -9.82 36.22 7.44
CA THR A 161 -10.77 36.10 8.56
C THR A 161 -10.06 36.41 9.89
N GLY A 162 -10.82 36.73 10.94
CA GLY A 162 -10.23 37.12 12.23
C GLY A 162 -9.65 38.54 12.21
N THR A 163 -8.49 38.73 12.84
CA THR A 163 -7.80 40.04 12.93
C THR A 163 -6.43 39.94 12.24
N PRO A 164 -6.37 39.98 10.90
CA PRO A 164 -5.10 39.94 10.18
C PRO A 164 -4.23 41.14 10.55
N THR A 165 -2.95 40.90 10.77
CA THR A 165 -1.96 41.96 11.03
C THR A 165 -1.04 42.10 9.83
N THR A 166 -0.79 43.34 9.41
CA THR A 166 0.24 43.68 8.43
C THR A 166 1.16 44.75 9.01
N PRO A 167 2.43 44.81 8.59
CA PRO A 167 3.28 45.96 8.88
C PRO A 167 2.58 47.27 8.45
N THR A 168 2.68 48.31 9.28
CA THR A 168 2.14 49.63 8.93
C THR A 168 2.98 50.26 7.82
N PRO A 169 2.38 50.61 6.66
CA PRO A 169 3.09 51.33 5.62
C PRO A 169 3.68 52.66 6.12
N PRO A 170 4.77 53.15 5.50
CA PRO A 170 5.28 54.49 5.75
C PRO A 170 4.29 55.56 5.24
N ASP A 171 4.39 56.78 5.76
CA ASP A 171 3.40 57.86 5.51
C ASP A 171 3.31 58.30 4.05
N ASP A 172 4.38 58.10 3.29
CA ASP A 172 4.52 58.45 1.87
C ASP A 172 4.27 57.25 0.93
N ALA A 173 3.68 56.16 1.45
CA ALA A 173 3.35 54.99 0.64
C ALA A 173 2.39 55.35 -0.51
N VAL A 174 2.78 54.96 -1.73
CA VAL A 174 2.02 55.17 -2.98
C VAL A 174 1.82 53.88 -3.80
N GLY A 175 2.27 52.73 -3.25
CA GLY A 175 2.30 51.46 -3.93
C GLY A 175 1.03 50.63 -3.72
N LEU A 176 1.20 49.31 -3.86
CA LEU A 176 0.15 48.30 -3.66
C LEU A 176 0.20 47.69 -2.25
N GLU A 177 0.71 48.42 -1.26
CA GLU A 177 0.77 47.95 0.13
C GLU A 177 -0.63 47.76 0.71
N MET A 178 -0.77 46.79 1.62
CA MET A 178 -2.01 46.61 2.37
C MET A 178 -2.17 47.75 3.38
N ALA A 179 -3.15 48.64 3.15
CA ALA A 179 -3.52 49.66 4.13
C ALA A 179 -4.10 49.01 5.38
N ASN A 180 -3.49 49.27 6.54
CA ASN A 180 -3.97 48.78 7.83
C ASN A 180 -4.66 49.89 8.64
N VAL A 181 -5.32 49.50 9.73
CA VAL A 181 -6.10 50.43 10.57
C VAL A 181 -5.24 51.57 11.13
N ALA A 182 -3.98 51.30 11.49
CA ALA A 182 -3.08 52.31 12.03
C ALA A 182 -2.70 53.37 10.97
N PHE A 183 -2.38 52.93 9.75
CA PHE A 183 -2.08 53.81 8.63
C PHE A 183 -3.25 54.73 8.27
N VAL A 184 -4.45 54.16 8.12
CA VAL A 184 -5.66 54.94 7.81
C VAL A 184 -5.97 55.95 8.92
N ARG A 185 -5.92 55.53 10.20
CA ARG A 185 -6.14 56.46 11.33
C ARG A 185 -5.14 57.61 11.34
N LYS A 186 -3.88 57.35 11.03
CA LYS A 186 -2.83 58.37 10.98
C LYS A 186 -3.06 59.37 9.85
N LEU A 187 -3.38 58.90 8.64
CA LEU A 187 -3.67 59.79 7.51
C LEU A 187 -4.94 60.62 7.75
N LEU A 188 -5.97 60.06 8.37
CA LEU A 188 -7.17 60.82 8.75
C LEU A 188 -6.84 61.91 9.78
N ALA A 189 -6.02 61.60 10.79
CA ALA A 189 -5.56 62.60 11.75
C ALA A 189 -4.76 63.72 11.06
N ALA A 190 -3.79 63.35 10.21
CA ALA A 190 -3.01 64.33 9.45
C ALA A 190 -3.88 65.21 8.53
N LEU A 191 -4.92 64.65 7.93
CA LEU A 191 -5.88 65.39 7.11
C LEU A 191 -6.66 66.41 7.95
N VAL A 192 -7.18 66.01 9.11
CA VAL A 192 -7.90 66.90 10.04
C VAL A 192 -6.98 67.99 10.58
N ASP A 193 -5.76 67.62 10.96
CA ASP A 193 -4.75 68.53 11.52
C ASP A 193 -4.22 69.54 10.49
N SER A 194 -4.37 69.27 9.18
CA SER A 194 -3.94 70.17 8.12
C SER A 194 -4.79 71.43 8.00
N SER A 195 -6.02 71.43 8.54
CA SER A 195 -6.98 72.53 8.35
C SER A 195 -7.82 72.89 9.60
N PRO A 196 -7.23 73.13 10.78
CA PRO A 196 -8.01 73.46 11.98
C PRO A 196 -8.78 74.78 11.83
N GLU A 197 -8.15 75.81 11.25
CA GLU A 197 -8.79 77.11 11.01
C GLU A 197 -9.96 77.01 10.02
N ALA A 198 -9.84 76.17 8.99
CA ALA A 198 -10.95 75.97 8.05
C ALA A 198 -12.13 75.25 8.72
N LEU A 199 -11.87 74.24 9.55
CA LEU A 199 -12.92 73.58 10.33
C LEU A 199 -13.56 74.52 11.35
N ASP A 200 -12.77 75.39 11.97
CA ASP A 200 -13.25 76.42 12.88
C ASP A 200 -14.12 77.45 12.15
N THR A 201 -13.68 77.98 11.01
CA THR A 201 -14.47 78.92 10.20
C THR A 201 -15.79 78.32 9.72
N LEU A 202 -15.81 77.02 9.33
CA LEU A 202 -17.04 76.33 8.98
C LEU A 202 -17.98 76.18 10.18
N ASN A 203 -17.45 75.92 11.37
CA ASN A 203 -18.22 75.85 12.60
C ASN A 203 -18.77 77.23 13.01
N GLU A 204 -17.96 78.29 12.88
CA GLU A 204 -18.39 79.68 13.11
C GLU A 204 -19.46 80.11 12.12
N LEU A 205 -19.31 79.78 10.82
CA LEU A 205 -20.34 80.05 9.80
C LEU A 205 -21.63 79.30 10.10
N ALA A 206 -21.54 78.00 10.45
CA ALA A 206 -22.71 77.22 10.82
C ALA A 206 -23.44 77.85 12.01
N ALA A 207 -22.70 78.28 13.04
CA ALA A 207 -23.25 78.99 14.19
C ALA A 207 -23.84 80.37 13.81
N ALA A 208 -23.18 81.15 12.95
CA ALA A 208 -23.66 82.46 12.49
C ALA A 208 -24.95 82.35 11.66
N LEU A 209 -25.13 81.25 10.94
CA LEU A 209 -26.37 80.89 10.22
C LEU A 209 -27.41 80.21 11.14
N GLY A 210 -27.17 80.17 12.45
CA GLY A 210 -28.11 79.62 13.44
C GLY A 210 -28.20 78.09 13.44
N ASN A 211 -27.21 77.39 12.90
CA ASN A 211 -27.22 75.94 12.70
C ASN A 211 -28.50 75.45 12.00
N ASP A 212 -29.05 76.25 11.08
CA ASP A 212 -30.31 75.98 10.40
C ASP A 212 -30.09 75.31 9.04
N PRO A 213 -30.42 74.01 8.87
CA PRO A 213 -30.30 73.30 7.59
C PRO A 213 -31.17 73.92 6.48
N ASN A 214 -32.22 74.66 6.86
CA ASN A 214 -33.14 75.33 5.96
C ASN A 214 -32.99 76.86 6.00
N PHE A 215 -31.81 77.37 6.38
CA PHE A 215 -31.53 78.81 6.56
C PHE A 215 -32.14 79.69 5.47
N ALA A 216 -31.95 79.33 4.20
CA ALA A 216 -32.50 80.07 3.06
C ALA A 216 -34.04 80.18 3.11
N THR A 217 -34.74 79.08 3.44
CA THR A 217 -36.20 79.07 3.60
C THR A 217 -36.62 79.90 4.80
N THR A 218 -35.91 79.79 5.92
CA THR A 218 -36.18 80.56 7.15
C THR A 218 -36.07 82.06 6.90
N ILE A 219 -34.98 82.51 6.26
CA ILE A 219 -34.79 83.92 5.89
C ILE A 219 -35.84 84.37 4.86
N MET A 220 -36.14 83.54 3.85
CA MET A 220 -37.15 83.87 2.85
C MET A 220 -38.55 84.03 3.45
N ASN A 221 -38.94 83.17 4.39
CA ASN A 221 -40.19 83.31 5.15
C ASN A 221 -40.17 84.56 6.04
N ALA A 222 -39.05 84.85 6.70
CA ALA A 222 -38.90 86.05 7.53
C ALA A 222 -39.02 87.34 6.69
N LEU A 223 -38.43 87.38 5.49
CA LEU A 223 -38.52 88.52 4.56
C LEU A 223 -39.91 88.66 3.95
N ALA A 224 -40.55 87.55 3.56
CA ALA A 224 -41.93 87.56 3.05
C ALA A 224 -42.90 88.20 4.05
N GLY A 225 -42.62 88.10 5.36
CA GLY A 225 -43.38 88.77 6.41
C GLY A 225 -43.05 90.27 6.65
N LYS A 226 -42.01 90.83 6.03
CA LYS A 226 -41.56 92.23 6.29
C LYS A 226 -42.12 93.27 5.32
N GLN A 227 -42.40 92.93 4.07
CA GLN A 227 -43.02 93.85 3.10
C GLN A 227 -44.54 94.11 3.35
N PRO A 228 -45.36 93.15 3.85
CA PRO A 228 -46.82 93.35 3.94
C PRO A 228 -47.37 94.08 5.18
N LEU A 229 -46.56 94.69 6.07
CA LEU A 229 -47.06 95.08 7.42
C LEU A 229 -46.70 96.48 7.93
N SER A 230 -46.50 97.47 7.06
CA SER A 230 -46.83 98.83 7.49
C SER A 230 -48.30 99.06 7.14
N ASP A 231 -49.15 99.17 8.15
CA ASP A 231 -50.57 99.50 7.97
C ASP A 231 -50.72 100.76 7.11
N VAL A 232 -49.81 101.72 7.30
CA VAL A 232 -49.71 102.96 6.53
C VAL A 232 -49.35 102.69 5.07
N LEU A 233 -48.26 101.95 4.77
CA LEU A 233 -47.89 101.66 3.38
C LEU A 233 -48.93 100.80 2.67
N THR A 234 -49.55 99.86 3.39
CA THR A 234 -50.64 99.01 2.87
C THR A 234 -51.87 99.86 2.55
N ALA A 235 -52.25 100.77 3.45
CA ALA A 235 -53.33 101.71 3.23
C ALA A 235 -53.02 102.64 2.04
N ILE A 236 -51.81 103.20 1.95
CA ILE A 236 -51.36 104.05 0.84
C ILE A 236 -51.35 103.29 -0.48
N SER A 237 -50.84 102.05 -0.52
CA SER A 237 -50.80 101.25 -1.76
C SER A 237 -52.18 100.87 -2.29
N ASN A 238 -53.19 100.87 -1.42
CA ASN A 238 -54.59 100.66 -1.80
C ASN A 238 -55.29 101.95 -2.25
N LEU A 239 -54.64 103.12 -2.15
CA LEU A 239 -55.18 104.36 -2.69
C LEU A 239 -55.03 104.38 -4.20
N GLU A 240 -56.13 104.60 -4.90
CA GLU A 240 -56.13 104.81 -6.35
C GLU A 240 -55.56 106.20 -6.67
N GLU A 241 -54.47 106.26 -7.43
CA GLU A 241 -53.83 107.52 -7.81
C GLU A 241 -54.81 108.45 -8.55
N ARG A 242 -54.87 109.72 -8.12
CA ARG A 242 -55.69 110.76 -8.75
C ARG A 242 -54.88 112.04 -8.94
N ALA A 243 -54.98 112.63 -10.13
CA ALA A 243 -54.43 113.95 -10.40
C ALA A 243 -55.03 114.99 -9.46
N ASP A 244 -54.24 116.01 -9.13
CA ASP A 244 -54.64 117.14 -8.28
C ASP A 244 -55.11 116.75 -6.86
N ASN A 245 -54.59 115.66 -6.30
CA ASN A 245 -54.78 115.28 -4.90
C ASN A 245 -53.44 115.13 -4.15
N LEU A 246 -53.42 115.47 -2.86
CA LEU A 246 -52.32 115.18 -1.94
C LEU A 246 -52.67 114.05 -1.00
N LEU A 247 -51.67 113.23 -0.66
CA LEU A 247 -51.77 112.24 0.40
C LEU A 247 -51.93 112.93 1.75
N CYS A 248 -52.94 112.54 2.51
CA CYS A 248 -53.22 113.04 3.85
C CYS A 248 -53.63 111.90 4.79
N PHE A 249 -53.51 112.14 6.10
CA PHE A 249 -54.13 111.29 7.11
C PHE A 249 -55.42 111.95 7.58
N ASN A 250 -56.52 111.21 7.53
CA ASN A 250 -57.80 111.71 8.01
C ASN A 250 -57.87 111.70 9.56
N GLN A 251 -58.98 112.19 10.12
CA GLN A 251 -59.15 112.28 11.57
C GLN A 251 -59.15 110.92 12.29
N ASP A 252 -59.45 109.84 11.55
CA ASP A 252 -59.39 108.46 12.03
C ASP A 252 -57.97 107.85 11.93
N GLY A 253 -56.99 108.63 11.45
CA GLY A 253 -55.59 108.22 11.28
C GLY A 253 -55.33 107.37 10.03
N ASN A 254 -56.31 107.24 9.13
CA ASN A 254 -56.17 106.47 7.89
C ASN A 254 -55.60 107.31 6.76
N ALA A 255 -54.72 106.71 5.94
CA ALA A 255 -54.21 107.34 4.73
C ALA A 255 -55.35 107.53 3.71
N SER A 256 -55.44 108.71 3.10
CA SER A 256 -56.43 109.07 2.10
C SER A 256 -55.90 110.15 1.15
N LEU A 257 -56.63 110.45 0.07
CA LEU A 257 -56.29 111.51 -0.87
C LEU A 257 -57.23 112.71 -0.70
N SER A 258 -56.67 113.90 -0.50
CA SER A 258 -57.41 115.17 -0.44
C SER A 258 -57.18 116.00 -1.69
N PRO A 259 -58.22 116.60 -2.30
CA PRO A 259 -58.07 117.51 -3.44
C PRO A 259 -57.23 118.75 -3.12
N LEU A 260 -56.39 119.15 -4.08
CA LEU A 260 -55.71 120.44 -4.11
C LEU A 260 -56.74 121.51 -4.50
N SER A 261 -57.14 122.33 -3.52
CA SER A 261 -58.00 123.50 -3.71
C SER A 261 -57.23 124.73 -4.15
#